data_AF-A0A8T4JH16-F1
#
_entry.id   AF-A0A8T4JH16-F1
#
_cell.length_a   1.000
_cell.length_b   1.000
_cell.length_c   1.000
_cell.angle_alpha   90.00
_cell.angle_beta   90.00
_cell.angle_gamma   90.00
#
_symmetry.space_group_name_H-M   'P 1'
#
loop_
_entity.id
_entity.type
_entity.pdbx_description
1 polymer ?
#
loop_
_entity_poly.entity_id
_entity_poly.type
_entity_poly.pdbx_seq_one_letter_code
_entity_poly.pdbx_strand_id
1 'polypeptide(L)'
;SILLKENISIIFTKDYKETANYITILAKKQNNNSSINLHNKPSDSIQHQKKYIIESFPDIGPKTAEKLLLKFKSLKNIFNAKESELTPILKAKTKDFLKIIRE
;
A
#
# COMPACT_ATOMS: atom_id res chain seq x y z
N SER A 1 -0.14 -14.64 -25.43
CA SER A 1 0.07 -13.57 -26.43
C SER A 1 1.55 -13.47 -26.74
N ILE A 2 1.95 -13.33 -28.01
CA ILE A 2 3.36 -13.22 -28.45
C ILE A 2 4.11 -12.10 -27.70
N LEU A 3 3.41 -11.00 -27.42
CA LEU A 3 3.96 -9.81 -26.75
C LEU A 3 4.46 -10.08 -25.33
N LEU A 4 3.70 -10.88 -24.57
CA LEU A 4 4.08 -11.28 -23.20
C LEU A 4 5.25 -12.25 -23.21
N LYS A 5 5.34 -13.11 -24.23
CA LYS A 5 6.43 -14.08 -24.37
C LYS A 5 7.76 -13.38 -24.69
N GLU A 6 7.72 -12.34 -25.50
CA GLU A 6 8.90 -11.58 -25.94
C GLU A 6 9.21 -10.34 -25.07
N ASN A 7 8.47 -10.14 -23.96
CA ASN A 7 8.61 -8.96 -23.08
C ASN A 7 8.58 -7.60 -23.81
N ILE A 8 7.76 -7.49 -24.86
CA ILE A 8 7.62 -6.26 -25.64
C ILE A 8 6.49 -5.41 -25.04
N SER A 9 6.83 -4.22 -24.56
CA SER A 9 5.85 -3.23 -24.10
C SER A 9 5.30 -2.44 -25.29
N ILE A 10 3.98 -2.43 -25.44
CA ILE A 10 3.27 -1.57 -26.41
C ILE A 10 2.71 -0.38 -25.67
N ILE A 11 3.00 0.82 -26.17
CA ILE A 11 2.45 2.08 -25.67
C ILE A 11 1.62 2.71 -26.79
N PHE A 12 0.39 3.09 -26.46
CA PHE A 12 -0.49 3.82 -27.36
C PHE A 12 -0.40 5.32 -27.07
N THR A 13 -0.26 6.11 -28.13
CA THR A 13 -0.29 7.58 -28.09
C THR A 13 -1.45 8.07 -28.95
N LYS A 14 -2.01 9.21 -28.57
CA LYS A 14 -3.18 9.80 -29.22
C LYS A 14 -2.84 10.43 -30.56
N ASP A 15 -1.68 11.07 -30.68
CA ASP A 15 -1.24 11.76 -31.88
C ASP A 15 0.29 11.80 -32.01
N TYR A 16 0.77 12.30 -33.15
CA TYR A 16 2.20 12.40 -33.46
C TYR A 16 2.98 13.27 -32.46
N LYS A 17 2.33 14.26 -31.86
CA LYS A 17 2.96 15.17 -30.89
C LYS A 17 3.18 14.44 -29.57
N GLU A 18 2.21 13.67 -29.11
CA GLU A 18 2.35 12.82 -27.93
C GLU A 18 3.40 11.73 -28.14
N THR A 19 3.48 11.13 -29.34
CA THR A 19 4.56 10.20 -29.70
C THR A 19 5.94 10.85 -29.57
N ALA A 20 6.13 12.04 -30.15
CA ALA A 20 7.40 12.76 -30.08
C ALA A 20 7.80 13.10 -28.64
N ASN A 21 6.82 13.52 -27.83
CA ASN A 21 7.03 13.79 -26.41
C ASN A 21 7.45 12.52 -25.66
N TYR A 22 6.78 11.40 -25.92
CA TYR A 22 7.06 10.13 -25.26
C TYR A 22 8.48 9.64 -25.59
N ILE A 23 8.88 9.67 -26.87
CA ILE A 23 10.24 9.33 -27.31
C ILE A 23 11.26 10.24 -26.62
N THR A 24 10.99 11.54 -26.53
CA THR A 24 11.89 12.49 -25.84
C THR A 24 12.05 12.16 -24.36
N ILE A 25 10.98 11.77 -23.67
CA ILE A 25 11.03 11.35 -22.26
C ILE A 25 11.83 10.06 -22.11
N LEU A 26 11.62 9.07 -22.99
CA LEU A 26 12.38 7.82 -22.98
C LEU A 26 13.88 8.08 -23.14
N ALA A 27 14.27 8.89 -24.12
CA ALA A 27 15.66 9.25 -24.36
C ALA A 27 16.29 9.96 -23.14
N LYS A 28 15.55 10.86 -22.48
CA LYS A 28 16.01 11.53 -21.25
C LYS A 28 16.17 10.56 -20.08
N LYS A 29 15.25 9.61 -19.91
CA LYS A 29 15.29 8.62 -18.82
C LYS A 29 16.39 7.58 -19.02
N GLN A 30 16.72 7.22 -20.25
CA GLN A 30 17.77 6.24 -20.56
C GLN A 30 19.15 6.66 -20.04
N ASN A 31 19.44 7.96 -20.00
CA ASN A 31 20.72 8.47 -19.49
C ASN A 31 20.81 8.44 -17.95
N ASN A 32 19.67 8.33 -17.25
CA ASN A 32 19.63 8.18 -15.80
C ASN A 32 19.49 6.70 -15.44
N ASN A 33 20.56 5.92 -15.61
CA ASN A 33 20.73 4.59 -15.02
C ASN A 33 20.92 4.67 -13.49
N SER A 34 20.21 5.58 -12.82
CA SER A 34 20.03 5.47 -11.39
C SER A 34 19.27 4.17 -11.21
N SER A 35 19.93 3.14 -10.68
CA SER A 35 19.27 1.95 -10.15
C SER A 35 18.01 2.44 -9.48
N ILE A 36 16.84 1.91 -9.86
CA ILE A 36 15.57 2.22 -9.22
C ILE A 36 15.84 2.05 -7.73
N ASN A 37 16.06 3.16 -7.03
CA ASN A 37 16.04 3.16 -5.59
C ASN A 37 14.56 2.88 -5.37
N LEU A 38 14.23 1.60 -5.19
CA LEU A 38 12.96 1.18 -4.65
C LEU A 38 12.89 1.89 -3.33
N HIS A 39 12.30 3.09 -3.40
CA HIS A 39 11.85 3.88 -2.30
C HIS A 39 12.77 3.74 -1.09
N ASN A 40 13.71 4.67 -0.92
CA ASN A 40 13.94 5.14 0.45
C ASN A 40 12.59 5.74 0.87
N LYS A 41 11.65 4.86 1.25
CA LYS A 41 10.42 5.20 1.91
C LYS A 41 10.91 6.09 3.03
N PRO A 42 10.48 7.36 3.08
CA PRO A 42 10.94 8.27 4.13
C PRO A 42 10.86 7.48 5.42
N SER A 43 11.91 7.54 6.24
CA SER A 43 12.00 6.82 7.51
C SER A 43 10.72 7.07 8.28
N ASP A 44 9.74 6.21 8.04
CA ASP A 44 8.38 6.45 8.51
C ASP A 44 8.54 6.21 9.99
N SER A 45 8.33 7.27 10.78
CA SER A 45 8.28 7.16 12.23
C SER A 45 7.55 5.87 12.59
N ILE A 46 8.02 5.13 13.59
CA ILE A 46 7.43 3.85 14.00
C ILE A 46 5.89 3.93 14.10
N GLN A 47 5.35 5.10 14.42
CA GLN A 47 3.91 5.39 14.39
C GLN A 47 3.27 5.28 13.00
N HIS A 48 3.87 5.85 11.96
CA HIS A 48 3.42 5.72 10.58
C HIS A 48 3.46 4.27 10.10
N GLN A 49 4.52 3.53 10.41
CA GLN A 49 4.59 2.11 10.08
C GLN A 49 3.49 1.29 10.75
N LYS A 50 3.24 1.54 12.04
CA LYS A 50 2.13 0.90 12.77
C LYS A 50 0.78 1.21 12.13
N LYS A 51 0.55 2.47 11.74
CA LYS A 51 -0.69 2.91 11.09
C LYS A 51 -0.87 2.25 9.72
N TYR A 52 0.18 2.22 8.91
CA TYR A 52 0.20 1.59 7.59
C TYR A 52 -0.14 0.10 7.65
N ILE A 53 0.45 -0.63 8.61
CA ILE A 53 0.15 -2.06 8.81
C ILE A 53 -1.32 -2.28 9.14
N ILE A 54 -1.90 -1.47 10.02
CA ILE A 54 -3.31 -1.61 10.43
C ILE A 54 -4.27 -1.21 9.29
N GLU A 55 -3.93 -0.18 8.50
CA GLU A 55 -4.69 0.23 7.32
C GLU A 55 -4.62 -0.78 6.16
N SER A 56 -3.66 -1.70 6.18
CA SER A 56 -3.55 -2.75 5.16
C SER A 56 -4.60 -3.85 5.32
N PHE A 57 -5.30 -3.89 6.46
CA PHE A 57 -6.39 -4.84 6.67
C PHE A 57 -7.65 -4.38 5.93
N PRO A 58 -8.42 -5.32 5.35
CA PRO A 58 -9.68 -5.00 4.72
C PRO A 58 -10.60 -4.29 5.72
N ASP A 59 -11.35 -3.32 5.22
CA ASP A 59 -12.32 -2.56 6.00
C ASP A 59 -11.77 -1.66 7.14
N ILE A 60 -10.45 -1.54 7.27
CA ILE A 60 -9.79 -0.65 8.24
C ILE A 60 -9.24 0.59 7.53
N GLY A 61 -9.93 1.72 7.70
CA GLY A 61 -9.47 3.02 7.22
C GLY A 61 -8.61 3.79 8.23
N PRO A 62 -8.07 4.96 7.83
CA PRO A 62 -7.13 5.75 8.64
C PRO A 62 -7.68 6.19 9.99
N LYS A 63 -8.96 6.59 10.04
CA LYS A 63 -9.64 6.99 11.29
C LYS A 63 -9.79 5.82 12.26
N THR A 64 -9.99 4.61 11.74
CA THR A 64 -10.14 3.40 12.56
C THR A 64 -8.78 2.94 13.07
N ALA A 65 -7.76 2.98 12.22
CA ALA A 65 -6.37 2.68 12.57
C ALA A 65 -5.86 3.58 13.70
N GLU A 66 -6.12 4.89 13.63
CA GLU A 66 -5.79 5.83 14.71
C GLU A 66 -6.48 5.48 16.02
N LYS A 67 -7.78 5.17 16.01
CA LYS A 67 -8.53 4.77 17.21
C LYS A 67 -7.98 3.48 17.83
N LEU A 68 -7.61 2.49 17.01
CA LEU A 68 -7.01 1.24 17.47
C LEU A 68 -5.65 1.50 18.13
N LEU A 69 -4.79 2.30 17.49
CA LEU A 69 -3.48 2.63 18.04
C LEU A 69 -3.56 3.47 19.31
N LEU A 70 -4.53 4.38 19.42
CA LEU A 70 -4.77 5.16 20.64
C LEU A 70 -5.22 4.27 21.82
N LYS A 71 -6.11 3.31 21.57
CA LYS A 71 -6.64 2.42 22.62
C LYS A 71 -5.62 1.37 23.07
N PHE A 72 -4.99 0.68 22.12
CA PHE A 72 -4.16 -0.51 22.40
C PHE A 72 -2.65 -0.21 22.48
N LYS A 73 -2.20 0.96 22.01
CA LYS A 73 -0.80 1.47 22.02
C LYS A 73 0.24 0.66 21.23
N SER A 74 -0.02 -0.62 20.96
CA SER A 74 0.89 -1.55 20.27
C SER A 74 0.12 -2.48 19.35
N LEU A 75 0.73 -2.85 18.21
CA LEU A 75 0.17 -3.84 17.28
C LEU A 75 -0.06 -5.19 17.97
N LYS A 76 0.88 -5.62 18.82
CA LYS A 76 0.75 -6.86 19.60
C LYS A 76 -0.51 -6.86 20.46
N ASN A 77 -0.86 -5.72 21.06
CA ASN A 77 -2.06 -5.60 21.88
C ASN A 77 -3.33 -5.57 21.03
N ILE A 78 -3.29 -4.98 19.83
CA ILE A 78 -4.42 -5.00 18.89
C ILE A 78 -4.71 -6.45 18.45
N PHE A 79 -3.67 -7.20 18.09
CA PHE A 79 -3.82 -8.57 17.59
C PHE A 79 -4.24 -9.56 18.68
N ASN A 80 -3.84 -9.33 19.93
CA ASN A 80 -4.24 -10.15 21.08
C ASN A 80 -5.52 -9.68 21.78
N ALA A 81 -6.15 -8.60 21.32
CA ALA A 81 -7.34 -8.05 21.94
C ALA A 81 -8.51 -9.04 21.89
N LYS A 82 -9.39 -8.98 22.91
CA LYS A 82 -10.62 -9.76 22.91
C LYS A 82 -11.63 -9.15 21.94
N GLU A 83 -12.56 -9.99 21.44
CA GLU A 83 -13.64 -9.52 20.57
C GLU A 83 -14.43 -8.36 21.20
N SER A 84 -14.75 -8.47 22.49
CA SER A 84 -15.44 -7.42 23.25
C SER A 84 -14.71 -6.07 23.27
N GLU A 85 -13.38 -6.04 23.16
CA GLU A 85 -12.58 -4.83 23.17
C GLU A 85 -12.47 -4.18 21.79
N LEU A 86 -12.56 -4.98 20.72
CA LEU A 86 -12.48 -4.58 19.32
C LEU A 86 -13.83 -4.13 18.75
N THR A 87 -14.93 -4.79 19.14
CA THR A 87 -16.31 -4.46 18.72
C THR A 87 -16.72 -2.99 18.89
N PRO A 88 -16.37 -2.26 19.96
CA PRO A 88 -16.71 -0.83 20.03
C PRO A 88 -16.02 0.03 18.95
N ILE A 89 -14.91 -0.42 18.37
CA ILE A 89 -14.16 0.31 17.34
C ILE A 89 -14.51 -0.18 15.93
N LEU A 90 -14.44 -1.51 15.71
CA LEU A 90 -14.64 -2.16 14.41
C LEU A 90 -16.10 -2.51 14.13
N LYS A 91 -16.95 -2.57 15.15
CA LYS A 91 -18.37 -2.93 15.07
C LYS A 91 -18.56 -4.29 14.37
N ALA A 92 -19.29 -4.32 13.25
CA ALA A 92 -19.53 -5.54 12.49
C ALA A 92 -18.24 -6.15 11.90
N LYS A 93 -17.19 -5.34 11.72
CA LYS A 93 -15.92 -5.73 11.08
C LYS A 93 -14.98 -6.52 12.00
N THR A 94 -15.32 -6.64 13.29
CA THR A 94 -14.49 -7.36 14.26
C THR A 94 -14.33 -8.83 13.91
N LYS A 95 -15.39 -9.47 13.38
CA LYS A 95 -15.36 -10.89 13.03
C LYS A 95 -14.37 -11.18 11.90
N ASP A 96 -14.41 -10.37 10.84
CA ASP A 96 -13.51 -10.52 9.69
C ASP A 96 -12.07 -10.25 10.08
N PHE A 97 -11.84 -9.22 10.90
CA PHE A 97 -10.50 -8.92 11.43
C PHE A 97 -9.94 -10.06 12.30
N LEU A 98 -10.75 -10.62 13.20
CA LEU A 98 -10.34 -11.74 14.04
C LEU A 98 -10.11 -13.01 13.23
N LYS A 99 -10.86 -13.23 12.16
CA LYS A 99 -10.65 -14.35 11.24
C LYS A 99 -9.26 -14.28 10.61
N ILE A 100 -8.86 -13.12 10.09
CA ILE A 100 -7.55 -12.92 9.45
C ILE A 100 -6.37 -13.16 10.41
N ILE A 101 -6.54 -12.84 11.70
CA ILE A 101 -5.46 -12.96 12.69
C ILE A 101 -5.34 -14.38 13.27
N ARG A 102 -6.44 -15.15 13.26
CA ARG A 102 -6.54 -16.44 13.95
C ARG A 102 -6.70 -17.65 13.02
N GLU A 103 -6.87 -17.43 11.72
CA GLU A 103 -6.56 -18.44 10.69
C GLU A 103 -5.06 -18.70 10.63
#